data_AF-A0A939YBE9-F1
#
_entry.id   AF-A0A939YBE9-F1
#
_cell.length_a   1.000
_cell.length_b   1.000
_cell.length_c   1.000
_cell.angle_alpha   90.00
_cell.angle_beta   90.00
_cell.angle_gamma   90.00
#
_symmetry.space_group_name_H-M   'P 1'
#
loop_
_entity.id
_entity.type
_entity.pdbx_description
1 polymer ?
#
loop_
_entity_poly.entity_id
_entity_poly.type
_entity_poly.pdbx_seq_one_letter_code
_entity_poly.pdbx_strand_id
1 'polypeptide(L)'
;MIAFTCPHCGGSIHYDISSQGVKCEYCDSLITLESYQEYLDKKNSYQATELTCPQCGAVTLSYDNTIATFCSYCGSSVIFDRRVREEQKPAGILPFNFKQQAAKNRYREKTDSVLLAPDWMREEGQMQMTGLYVPFYEYSATMEQPARFRSSVSRDIGRYTEVSEYEVSGTVRADYRGTRFDAAMAFPDAMSESVDDFDWQRAEPFQPAYVAGFYADGSDVEGAEYDPVAMALVQEDVNDSQIHYSGMTFRPGAVANDENVILRRKKVLFPMWLLTHRVGKDRICYAAVNGRTGSVAADIPLDGGKFVKVSLIVAALISVFLNIGFASYSIKPPVYLIVSMVITALFGVVLGGLANDLYVREHHLDDIGRVGFETFASSLKRSIFRKDRPLKAPKKRRGCAGWVLIGLALFFVAPTALALLETVFPRLGKIDSEVWATLIVFIFITQMLASAISRKMRGAGAGGWRFNVPKFTAFSLLWKIWIALAAGAAVWCSGTVGDNWYYAAGILNILVCLWSAVDLIRKQNRLASREIPVFTMKRGGQE
;
A
#
# COMPACT_ATOMS: atom_id res chain seq x y z
N MET A 1 -35.53 19.14 -18.12
CA MET A 1 -35.49 18.75 -16.70
C MET A 1 -35.04 17.30 -16.72
N ILE A 2 -33.76 17.02 -16.44
CA ILE A 2 -33.24 15.66 -16.57
C ILE A 2 -33.58 14.95 -15.27
N ALA A 3 -34.80 14.43 -15.20
CA ALA A 3 -35.11 13.38 -14.25
C ALA A 3 -34.89 12.06 -14.99
N PHE A 4 -34.05 11.18 -14.45
CA PHE A 4 -33.87 9.81 -14.92
C PHE A 4 -35.18 9.05 -14.72
N THR A 5 -36.14 9.29 -15.61
CA THR A 5 -37.46 8.70 -15.57
C THR A 5 -37.62 7.68 -16.68
N CYS A 6 -38.35 6.63 -16.38
CA CYS A 6 -38.72 5.62 -17.35
C CYS A 6 -39.62 6.24 -18.43
N PRO A 7 -39.32 6.07 -19.73
CA PRO A 7 -40.16 6.58 -20.82
C PRO A 7 -41.53 5.88 -20.88
N HIS A 8 -41.66 4.68 -20.31
CA HIS A 8 -42.92 3.93 -20.31
C HIS A 8 -43.88 4.33 -19.18
N CYS A 9 -43.37 4.62 -17.98
CA CYS A 9 -44.21 4.81 -16.79
C CYS A 9 -43.86 6.05 -15.94
N GLY A 10 -42.80 6.79 -16.26
CA GLY A 10 -42.33 7.94 -15.49
C GLY A 10 -41.64 7.62 -14.17
N GLY A 11 -41.49 6.34 -13.82
CA GLY A 11 -40.83 5.90 -12.58
C GLY A 11 -39.31 6.07 -12.58
N SER A 12 -38.67 5.94 -11.41
CA SER A 12 -37.21 5.92 -11.26
C SER A 12 -36.58 4.73 -12.00
N ILE A 13 -35.38 4.96 -12.48
CA ILE A 13 -34.58 3.96 -13.19
C ILE A 13 -33.18 3.88 -12.58
N HIS A 14 -32.58 2.70 -12.62
CA HIS A 14 -31.21 2.46 -12.19
C HIS A 14 -30.45 1.66 -13.24
N TYR A 15 -29.13 1.82 -13.27
CA TYR A 15 -28.26 1.02 -14.11
C TYR A 15 -28.15 -0.40 -13.55
N ASP A 16 -28.57 -1.40 -14.34
CA ASP A 16 -28.36 -2.82 -14.01
C ASP A 16 -27.04 -3.33 -14.60
N ILE A 17 -26.15 -3.74 -13.69
CA ILE A 17 -24.84 -4.31 -14.00
C ILE A 17 -25.00 -5.60 -14.83
N SER A 18 -26.05 -6.38 -14.58
CA SER A 18 -26.24 -7.68 -15.21
C SER A 18 -26.59 -7.57 -16.69
N SER A 19 -27.52 -6.68 -17.02
CA SER A 19 -27.95 -6.46 -18.39
C SER A 19 -27.13 -5.41 -19.14
N GLN A 20 -26.24 -4.68 -18.45
CA GLN A 20 -25.54 -3.50 -18.99
C GLN A 20 -26.55 -2.51 -19.60
N GLY A 21 -27.65 -2.27 -18.87
CA GLY A 21 -28.77 -1.47 -19.35
C GLY A 21 -29.46 -0.74 -18.20
N VAL A 22 -30.55 -0.06 -18.51
CA VAL A 22 -31.31 0.71 -17.53
C VAL A 22 -32.58 -0.05 -17.19
N LYS A 23 -32.81 -0.30 -15.90
CA LYS A 23 -33.99 -1.01 -15.39
C LYS A 23 -34.88 -0.05 -14.62
N CYS A 24 -36.19 -0.08 -14.88
CA CYS A 24 -37.16 0.68 -14.10
C CYS A 24 -37.55 -0.07 -12.81
N GLU A 25 -37.63 0.65 -11.69
CA GLU A 25 -38.04 0.09 -10.39
C GLU A 25 -39.53 -0.22 -10.31
N TYR A 26 -40.36 0.42 -11.13
CA TYR A 26 -41.82 0.33 -11.04
C TYR A 26 -42.44 -0.64 -12.04
N CYS A 27 -42.04 -0.56 -13.32
CA CYS A 27 -42.61 -1.41 -14.38
C CYS A 27 -41.68 -2.54 -14.83
N ASP A 28 -40.51 -2.69 -14.20
CA ASP A 28 -39.49 -3.69 -14.53
C ASP A 28 -39.00 -3.67 -16.00
N SER A 29 -39.33 -2.61 -16.76
CA SER A 29 -38.87 -2.46 -18.14
C SER A 29 -37.34 -2.39 -18.19
N LEU A 30 -36.75 -3.19 -19.07
CA LEU A 30 -35.32 -3.19 -19.32
C LEU A 30 -35.04 -2.50 -20.66
N ILE A 31 -34.31 -1.40 -20.61
CA ILE A 31 -34.03 -0.53 -21.75
C ILE A 31 -32.53 -0.56 -22.01
N THR A 32 -32.13 -0.77 -23.26
CA THR A 32 -30.70 -0.72 -23.64
C THR A 32 -30.18 0.71 -23.55
N LEU A 33 -28.89 0.88 -23.27
CA LEU A 33 -28.27 2.21 -23.19
C LEU A 33 -28.43 3.02 -24.49
N GLU A 34 -28.23 2.36 -25.63
CA GLU A 34 -28.39 2.97 -26.96
C GLU A 34 -29.79 3.55 -27.17
N SER A 35 -30.83 2.78 -26.83
CA SER A 35 -32.21 3.25 -26.96
C SER A 35 -32.54 4.32 -25.93
N TYR A 36 -32.00 4.22 -24.72
CA TYR A 36 -32.21 5.24 -23.69
C TYR A 36 -31.55 6.59 -24.07
N GLN A 37 -30.43 6.56 -24.79
CA GLN A 37 -29.72 7.75 -25.25
C GLN A 37 -30.58 8.66 -26.15
N GLU A 38 -31.54 8.10 -26.89
CA GLU A 38 -32.47 8.88 -27.72
C GLU A 38 -33.39 9.79 -26.90
N TYR A 39 -33.67 9.41 -25.65
CA TYR A 39 -34.50 10.20 -24.72
C TYR A 39 -33.70 11.24 -23.94
N LEU A 40 -32.37 11.26 -24.07
CA LEU A 40 -31.50 12.19 -23.36
C LEU A 40 -31.20 13.44 -24.18
N ASP A 41 -31.18 14.59 -23.51
CA ASP A 41 -30.77 15.86 -24.12
C ASP A 41 -29.32 15.78 -24.63
N LYS A 42 -29.12 16.22 -25.89
CA LYS A 42 -27.80 16.29 -26.55
C LYS A 42 -26.87 17.39 -26.02
N LYS A 43 -27.16 17.96 -24.85
CA LYS A 43 -26.30 18.98 -24.21
C LYS A 43 -24.98 18.36 -23.73
N ASN A 44 -23.92 19.16 -23.67
CA ASN A 44 -22.61 18.74 -23.13
C ASN A 44 -22.56 18.73 -21.59
N SER A 45 -23.63 19.15 -20.95
CA SER A 45 -23.81 19.15 -19.50
C SER A 45 -24.98 18.25 -19.11
N TYR A 46 -25.03 17.88 -17.84
CA TYR A 46 -26.15 17.19 -17.23
C TYR A 46 -26.41 17.74 -15.82
N GLN A 47 -27.63 17.58 -15.35
CA GLN A 47 -28.04 18.02 -14.02
C GLN A 47 -27.72 16.92 -13.01
N ALA A 48 -27.04 17.26 -11.92
CA ALA A 48 -26.75 16.38 -10.80
C ALA A 48 -27.12 17.05 -9.49
N THR A 49 -27.47 16.25 -8.49
CA THR A 49 -27.67 16.73 -7.12
C THR A 49 -26.38 16.56 -6.36
N GLU A 50 -25.72 17.67 -6.06
CA GLU A 50 -24.58 17.73 -5.16
C GLU A 50 -25.05 17.48 -3.73
N LEU A 51 -24.49 16.45 -3.10
CA LEU A 51 -24.74 16.00 -1.74
C LEU A 51 -23.51 16.32 -0.89
N THR A 52 -23.63 17.28 0.03
CA THR A 52 -22.55 17.64 0.95
C THR A 52 -22.78 17.03 2.32
N CYS A 53 -21.81 16.26 2.80
CA CYS A 53 -21.87 15.67 4.13
C CYS A 53 -21.64 16.75 5.21
N PRO A 54 -22.56 16.97 6.16
CA PRO A 54 -22.35 17.97 7.21
C PRO A 54 -21.26 17.59 8.23
N GLN A 55 -20.90 16.29 8.32
CA GLN A 55 -19.90 15.83 9.28
C GLN A 55 -18.47 15.95 8.74
N CYS A 56 -18.22 15.49 7.51
CA CYS A 56 -16.87 15.51 6.93
C CYS A 56 -16.69 16.52 5.80
N GLY A 57 -17.75 17.12 5.26
CA GLY A 57 -17.68 18.05 4.13
C GLY A 57 -17.55 17.38 2.76
N ALA A 58 -17.56 16.04 2.68
CA ALA A 58 -17.41 15.32 1.41
C ALA A 58 -18.56 15.68 0.45
N VAL A 59 -18.22 15.89 -0.82
CA VAL A 59 -19.15 16.28 -1.87
C VAL A 59 -19.32 15.11 -2.83
N THR A 60 -20.51 14.50 -2.84
CA THR A 60 -20.85 13.46 -3.82
C THR A 60 -21.96 13.93 -4.74
N LEU A 61 -21.91 13.53 -5.99
CA LEU A 61 -22.97 13.73 -6.97
C LEU A 61 -23.90 12.52 -6.93
N SER A 62 -25.19 12.80 -6.79
CA SER A 62 -26.26 11.82 -6.95
C SER A 62 -27.22 12.26 -8.03
N TYR A 63 -27.83 11.26 -8.65
CA TYR A 63 -28.75 11.41 -9.78
C TYR A 63 -30.19 11.12 -9.37
N ASP A 64 -30.36 10.58 -8.17
CA ASP A 64 -31.64 10.20 -7.60
C ASP A 64 -32.08 11.21 -6.55
N ASN A 65 -33.37 11.22 -6.24
CA ASN A 65 -33.94 12.11 -5.24
C ASN A 65 -33.88 11.52 -3.81
N THR A 66 -33.02 10.52 -3.57
CA THR A 66 -32.94 9.73 -2.32
C THR A 66 -32.53 10.61 -1.14
N ILE A 67 -33.31 10.63 -0.04
CA ILE A 67 -33.27 11.68 1.03
C ILE A 67 -32.24 11.42 2.16
N ALA A 68 -32.00 10.16 2.51
CA ALA A 68 -31.11 9.80 3.61
C ALA A 68 -30.18 8.65 3.19
N THR A 69 -28.87 8.85 3.33
CA THR A 69 -27.87 7.85 2.95
C THR A 69 -26.71 7.90 3.94
N PHE A 70 -26.08 6.74 4.16
CA PHE A 70 -24.80 6.64 4.83
C PHE A 70 -23.71 7.37 4.03
N CYS A 71 -22.85 8.14 4.71
CA CYS A 71 -21.73 8.80 4.04
C CYS A 71 -20.63 7.78 3.71
N SER A 72 -20.35 7.60 2.41
CA SER A 72 -19.32 6.69 1.91
C SER A 72 -17.91 7.01 2.43
N TYR A 73 -17.63 8.25 2.85
CA TYR A 73 -16.31 8.67 3.31
C TYR A 73 -16.14 8.60 4.83
N CYS A 74 -17.04 9.17 5.64
CA CYS A 74 -16.85 9.18 7.10
C CYS A 74 -17.70 8.13 7.84
N GLY A 75 -18.54 7.39 7.11
CA GLY A 75 -19.42 6.37 7.65
C GLY A 75 -20.49 6.90 8.62
N SER A 76 -20.87 8.18 8.51
CA SER A 76 -21.96 8.77 9.30
C SER A 76 -23.31 8.51 8.65
N SER A 77 -24.32 8.18 9.44
CA SER A 77 -25.72 8.34 9.02
C SER A 77 -26.12 9.81 9.17
N VAL A 78 -26.17 10.55 8.06
CA VAL A 78 -26.49 11.98 8.04
C VAL A 78 -27.47 12.31 6.93
N ILE A 79 -28.16 13.44 7.09
CA ILE A 79 -28.93 14.05 6.01
C ILE A 79 -27.95 14.98 5.28
N PHE A 80 -27.73 14.72 3.99
CA PHE A 80 -26.86 15.55 3.14
C PHE A 80 -27.52 16.89 2.82
N ASP A 81 -26.72 17.97 2.79
CA ASP A 81 -27.14 19.22 2.15
C ASP A 81 -27.20 18.99 0.64
N ARG A 82 -28.27 19.46 -0.01
CA ARG A 82 -28.57 19.18 -1.41
C ARG A 82 -28.53 20.45 -2.21
N ARG A 83 -27.75 20.43 -3.30
CA ARG A 83 -27.72 21.52 -4.25
C ARG A 83 -27.76 20.96 -5.65
N VAL A 84 -28.69 21.45 -6.45
CA VAL A 84 -28.76 21.06 -7.85
C VAL A 84 -27.71 21.85 -8.62
N ARG A 85 -26.83 21.14 -9.32
CA ARG A 85 -25.73 21.72 -10.09
C ARG A 85 -25.73 21.16 -11.51
N GLU A 86 -25.29 21.99 -12.44
CA GLU A 86 -25.01 21.56 -13.82
C GLU A 86 -23.54 21.13 -13.90
N GLU A 87 -23.30 19.85 -14.23
CA GLU A 87 -21.99 19.22 -14.32
C GLU A 87 -21.65 18.94 -15.80
N GLN A 88 -20.38 19.11 -16.18
CA GLN A 88 -19.93 18.81 -17.54
C GLN A 88 -19.82 17.29 -17.73
N LYS A 89 -20.22 16.80 -18.92
CA LYS A 89 -20.06 15.38 -19.29
C LYS A 89 -18.57 15.01 -19.31
N PRO A 90 -18.14 14.00 -18.52
CA PRO A 90 -16.83 13.39 -18.69
C PRO A 90 -16.64 12.86 -20.11
N ALA A 91 -15.40 12.66 -20.54
CA ALA A 91 -15.11 12.11 -21.86
C ALA A 91 -15.50 10.62 -21.97
N GLY A 92 -15.44 9.88 -20.86
CA GLY A 92 -15.78 8.47 -20.84
C GLY A 92 -16.12 7.93 -19.46
N ILE A 93 -16.56 6.68 -19.44
CA ILE A 93 -16.92 5.93 -18.23
C ILE A 93 -16.58 4.46 -18.43
N LEU A 94 -16.15 3.82 -17.36
CA LEU A 94 -16.01 2.37 -17.30
C LEU A 94 -17.28 1.79 -16.65
N PRO A 95 -18.09 0.98 -17.34
CA PRO A 95 -19.28 0.40 -16.73
C PRO A 95 -18.92 -0.54 -15.58
N PHE A 96 -19.78 -0.57 -14.54
CA PHE A 96 -19.71 -1.61 -13.53
C PHE A 96 -19.93 -2.97 -14.20
N ASN A 97 -19.08 -3.94 -13.86
CA ASN A 97 -19.24 -5.35 -14.25
C ASN A 97 -19.42 -6.24 -13.01
N PHE A 98 -18.86 -5.80 -11.88
CA PHE A 98 -18.86 -6.54 -10.63
C PHE A 98 -20.02 -6.10 -9.74
N LYS A 99 -20.93 -7.02 -9.40
CA LYS A 99 -22.08 -6.75 -8.51
C LYS A 99 -21.63 -6.51 -7.07
N GLN A 100 -22.44 -5.76 -6.31
CA GLN A 100 -22.19 -5.47 -4.89
C GLN A 100 -21.92 -6.73 -4.06
N GLN A 101 -22.73 -7.78 -4.21
CA GLN A 101 -22.55 -9.02 -3.44
C GLN A 101 -21.24 -9.73 -3.78
N ALA A 102 -20.83 -9.71 -5.05
CA ALA A 102 -19.54 -10.26 -5.45
C ALA A 102 -18.38 -9.45 -4.83
N ALA A 103 -18.51 -8.11 -4.78
CA ALA A 103 -17.53 -7.25 -4.13
C ALA A 103 -17.40 -7.55 -2.62
N LYS A 104 -18.52 -7.76 -1.93
CA LYS A 104 -18.53 -8.20 -0.51
C LYS A 104 -17.80 -9.53 -0.32
N ASN A 105 -18.03 -10.49 -1.21
CA ASN A 105 -17.33 -11.79 -1.15
C ASN A 105 -15.81 -11.63 -1.32
N ARG A 106 -15.36 -10.81 -2.27
CA ARG A 106 -13.91 -10.52 -2.45
C ARG A 106 -13.28 -9.86 -1.23
N TYR A 107 -13.99 -8.90 -0.63
CA TYR A 107 -13.55 -8.28 0.61
C TYR A 107 -13.47 -9.28 1.77
N ARG A 108 -14.44 -10.19 1.87
CA ARG A 108 -14.45 -11.27 2.86
C ARG A 108 -13.28 -12.24 2.66
N GLU A 109 -13.03 -12.70 1.43
CA GLU A 109 -11.87 -13.53 1.07
C GLU A 109 -10.56 -12.88 1.53
N LYS A 110 -10.41 -11.56 1.27
CA LYS A 110 -9.23 -10.79 1.69
C LYS A 110 -9.08 -10.75 3.21
N THR A 111 -10.16 -10.49 3.93
CA THR A 111 -10.16 -10.39 5.40
C THR A 111 -9.99 -11.75 6.08
N ASP A 112 -10.52 -12.82 5.51
CA ASP A 112 -10.39 -14.19 5.99
C ASP A 112 -8.97 -14.73 5.81
N SER A 113 -8.24 -14.26 4.80
CA SER A 113 -6.82 -14.58 4.61
C SER A 113 -5.92 -14.01 5.73
N VAL A 114 -6.41 -13.02 6.49
CA VAL A 114 -5.67 -12.39 7.59
C VAL A 114 -6.14 -12.97 8.93
N LEU A 115 -5.35 -13.91 9.47
CA LEU A 115 -5.65 -14.61 10.73
C LEU A 115 -5.98 -13.66 11.90
N LEU A 116 -5.25 -12.55 11.98
CA LEU A 116 -5.33 -11.58 13.07
C LEU A 116 -6.34 -10.45 12.82
N ALA A 117 -7.10 -10.47 11.73
CA ALA A 117 -8.12 -9.46 11.49
C ALA A 117 -9.27 -9.58 12.52
N PRO A 118 -9.83 -8.48 13.00
CA PRO A 118 -11.01 -8.47 13.88
C PRO A 118 -12.23 -9.16 13.27
N ASP A 119 -13.09 -9.74 14.10
CA ASP A 119 -14.31 -10.43 13.62
C ASP A 119 -15.36 -9.48 13.05
N TRP A 120 -15.45 -8.24 13.56
CA TRP A 120 -16.42 -7.25 13.08
C TRP A 120 -16.23 -6.90 11.59
N MET A 121 -15.03 -7.10 11.03
CA MET A 121 -14.79 -6.91 9.59
C MET A 121 -15.44 -8.00 8.73
N ARG A 122 -15.82 -9.14 9.34
CA ARG A 122 -16.41 -10.30 8.66
C ARG A 122 -17.93 -10.36 8.76
N GLU A 123 -18.53 -9.45 9.54
CA GLU A 123 -19.97 -9.39 9.76
C GLU A 123 -20.68 -8.73 8.57
N GLU A 124 -21.62 -9.44 7.93
CA GLU A 124 -22.34 -8.92 6.76
C GLU A 124 -23.10 -7.61 7.05
N GLY A 125 -23.63 -7.45 8.26
CA GLY A 125 -24.33 -6.23 8.68
C GLY A 125 -23.42 -5.00 8.72
N GLN A 126 -22.11 -5.18 8.86
CA GLN A 126 -21.10 -4.12 8.85
C GLN A 126 -20.51 -3.88 7.46
N MET A 127 -20.88 -4.69 6.45
CA MET A 127 -20.41 -4.59 5.06
C MET A 127 -21.38 -3.78 4.19
N GLN A 128 -21.68 -2.54 4.58
CA GLN A 128 -22.41 -1.61 3.71
C GLN A 128 -21.49 -1.01 2.65
N MET A 129 -21.33 -1.73 1.53
CA MET A 129 -20.60 -1.24 0.36
C MET A 129 -21.45 -0.29 -0.47
N THR A 130 -20.90 0.88 -0.81
CA THR A 130 -21.56 1.84 -1.68
C THR A 130 -20.87 1.84 -3.05
N GLY A 131 -21.66 1.76 -4.12
CA GLY A 131 -21.15 1.89 -5.48
C GLY A 131 -20.89 3.36 -5.79
N LEU A 132 -19.67 3.68 -6.16
CA LEU A 132 -19.19 5.04 -6.38
C LEU A 132 -18.37 5.09 -7.68
N TYR A 133 -18.65 6.09 -8.51
CA TYR A 133 -17.84 6.48 -9.65
C TYR A 133 -16.81 7.52 -9.24
N VAL A 134 -15.53 7.19 -9.28
CA VAL A 134 -14.45 8.13 -8.97
C VAL A 134 -13.88 8.71 -10.27
N PRO A 135 -13.73 10.04 -10.39
CA PRO A 135 -13.14 10.67 -11.54
C PRO A 135 -11.63 10.48 -11.58
N PHE A 136 -11.11 10.12 -12.74
CA PHE A 136 -9.69 10.07 -13.04
C PHE A 136 -9.39 10.95 -14.25
N TYR A 137 -8.22 11.60 -14.24
CA TYR A 137 -7.64 12.20 -15.43
C TYR A 137 -6.75 11.17 -16.12
N GLU A 138 -7.13 10.79 -17.34
CA GLU A 138 -6.28 9.99 -18.22
C GLU A 138 -5.44 10.93 -19.08
N TYR A 139 -4.12 10.76 -18.99
CA TYR A 139 -3.15 11.49 -19.78
C TYR A 139 -2.69 10.64 -20.96
N SER A 140 -2.72 11.27 -22.13
CA SER A 140 -2.10 10.75 -23.34
C SER A 140 -1.14 11.80 -23.87
N ALA A 141 0.02 11.38 -24.35
CA ALA A 141 0.96 12.28 -24.99
C ALA A 141 1.28 11.76 -26.38
N THR A 142 1.24 12.63 -27.38
CA THR A 142 1.75 12.31 -28.72
C THR A 142 3.01 13.12 -28.92
N MET A 143 4.10 12.43 -29.24
CA MET A 143 5.37 13.05 -29.61
C MET A 143 5.66 12.73 -31.07
N GLU A 144 5.88 13.75 -31.88
CA GLU A 144 6.34 13.62 -33.26
C GLU A 144 7.62 14.43 -33.43
N GLN A 145 8.74 13.76 -33.74
CA GLN A 145 10.01 14.44 -33.93
C GLN A 145 10.85 13.83 -35.06
N PRO A 146 11.55 14.64 -35.85
CA PRO A 146 12.54 14.16 -36.80
C PRO A 146 13.75 13.62 -36.03
N ALA A 147 14.21 12.43 -36.41
CA ALA A 147 15.33 11.78 -35.76
C ALA A 147 16.36 11.32 -36.80
N ARG A 148 17.64 11.49 -36.48
CA ARG A 148 18.78 11.05 -37.28
C ARG A 148 19.67 10.19 -36.41
N PHE A 149 19.97 8.98 -36.88
CA PHE A 149 20.79 8.03 -36.14
C PHE A 149 21.84 7.43 -37.06
N ARG A 150 23.04 7.21 -36.51
CA ARG A 150 24.05 6.36 -37.15
C ARG A 150 23.96 4.96 -36.55
N SER A 151 23.98 3.96 -37.40
CA SER A 151 23.92 2.54 -37.01
C SER A 151 24.93 1.74 -37.83
N SER A 152 25.43 0.64 -37.28
CA SER A 152 26.37 -0.25 -37.95
C SER A 152 25.84 -1.68 -37.94
N VAL A 153 25.78 -2.32 -39.10
CA VAL A 153 25.44 -3.74 -39.21
C VAL A 153 26.73 -4.53 -39.46
N SER A 154 27.04 -5.47 -38.57
CA SER A 154 28.17 -6.38 -38.73
C SER A 154 27.70 -7.72 -39.29
N ARG A 155 28.30 -8.17 -40.40
CA ARG A 155 28.07 -9.50 -40.98
C ARG A 155 29.39 -10.27 -40.99
N ASP A 156 29.38 -11.46 -40.38
CA ASP A 156 30.53 -12.36 -40.39
C ASP A 156 30.57 -13.18 -41.68
N ILE A 157 31.65 -13.04 -42.44
CA ILE A 157 31.92 -13.74 -43.69
C ILE A 157 33.23 -14.54 -43.49
N GLY A 158 33.12 -15.68 -42.81
CA GLY A 158 34.23 -16.60 -42.58
C GLY A 158 35.32 -16.02 -41.67
N ARG A 159 36.42 -15.51 -42.24
CA ARG A 159 37.56 -14.93 -41.51
C ARG A 159 37.50 -13.39 -41.38
N TYR A 160 36.51 -12.76 -42.00
CA TYR A 160 36.34 -11.31 -42.01
C TYR A 160 34.97 -10.92 -41.43
N THR A 161 34.92 -9.78 -40.75
CA THR A 161 33.67 -9.15 -40.32
C THR A 161 33.49 -7.89 -41.16
N GLU A 162 32.46 -7.87 -42.00
CA GLU A 162 32.06 -6.68 -42.75
C GLU A 162 31.21 -5.79 -41.84
N VAL A 163 31.62 -4.55 -41.65
CA VAL A 163 30.87 -3.55 -40.89
C VAL A 163 30.37 -2.49 -41.87
N SER A 164 29.05 -2.46 -42.09
CA SER A 164 28.41 -1.43 -42.91
C SER A 164 27.79 -0.36 -42.01
N GLU A 165 28.22 0.89 -42.18
CA GLU A 165 27.66 2.04 -41.47
C GLU A 165 26.52 2.67 -42.28
N TYR A 166 25.40 2.93 -41.60
CA TYR A 166 24.21 3.55 -42.18
C TYR A 166 23.86 4.81 -41.38
N GLU A 167 23.52 5.88 -42.09
CA GLU A 167 22.81 7.02 -41.52
C GLU A 167 21.32 6.88 -41.84
N VAL A 168 20.51 6.69 -40.80
CA VAL A 168 19.07 6.54 -40.92
C VAL A 168 18.43 7.85 -40.48
N SER A 169 17.64 8.45 -41.37
CA SER A 169 16.82 9.62 -41.06
C SER A 169 15.34 9.27 -41.22
N GLY A 170 14.51 9.77 -40.31
CA GLY A 170 13.07 9.54 -40.35
C GLY A 170 12.34 10.34 -39.28
N THR A 171 11.01 10.29 -39.32
CA THR A 171 10.16 10.87 -38.27
C THR A 171 9.77 9.78 -37.30
N VAL A 172 10.04 9.99 -36.01
CA VAL A 172 9.60 9.11 -34.94
C VAL A 172 8.32 9.69 -34.36
N ARG A 173 7.23 8.93 -34.48
CA ARG A 173 5.98 9.18 -33.75
C ARG A 173 5.90 8.20 -32.59
N ALA A 174 5.76 8.72 -31.38
CA ALA A 174 5.50 7.94 -30.18
C ALA A 174 4.17 8.40 -29.59
N ASP A 175 3.25 7.46 -29.40
CA ASP A 175 1.99 7.69 -28.72
C ASP A 175 2.07 7.04 -27.33
N TYR A 176 2.05 7.88 -26.30
CA TYR A 176 2.02 7.48 -24.90
C TYR A 176 0.59 7.44 -24.39
N ARG A 177 0.19 6.31 -23.80
CA ARG A 177 -1.11 6.12 -23.15
C ARG A 177 -0.85 5.32 -21.88
N GLY A 178 -0.88 5.93 -20.71
CA GLY A 178 -0.51 5.18 -19.51
C GLY A 178 -0.68 5.86 -18.18
N THR A 179 -0.63 7.19 -18.10
CA THR A 179 -0.67 7.88 -16.81
C THR A 179 -2.07 8.31 -16.44
N ARG A 180 -2.45 8.00 -15.19
CA ARG A 180 -3.74 8.35 -14.61
C ARG A 180 -3.52 8.90 -13.22
N PHE A 181 -4.32 9.88 -12.88
CA PHE A 181 -4.38 10.45 -11.55
C PHE A 181 -5.84 10.56 -11.16
N ASP A 182 -6.18 10.14 -9.96
CA ASP A 182 -7.51 10.40 -9.42
C ASP A 182 -7.71 11.91 -9.26
N ALA A 183 -8.94 12.35 -9.49
CA ALA A 183 -9.33 13.76 -9.41
C ALA A 183 -10.13 14.06 -8.13
N ALA A 184 -10.09 13.13 -7.17
CA ALA A 184 -10.94 13.10 -5.99
C ALA A 184 -10.09 13.26 -4.72
N MET A 185 -10.06 14.47 -4.16
CA MET A 185 -9.34 14.74 -2.90
C MET A 185 -9.83 13.85 -1.74
N ALA A 186 -11.08 13.38 -1.82
CA ALA A 186 -11.69 12.55 -0.79
C ALA A 186 -11.24 11.10 -0.80
N PHE A 187 -10.68 10.63 -1.91
CA PHE A 187 -10.23 9.26 -2.07
C PHE A 187 -8.71 9.18 -1.89
N PRO A 188 -8.17 8.39 -0.94
CA PRO A 188 -6.73 8.38 -0.73
C PRO A 188 -5.95 7.75 -1.90
N ASP A 189 -4.92 8.43 -2.40
CA ASP A 189 -4.06 8.00 -3.52
C ASP A 189 -3.52 6.58 -3.33
N ALA A 190 -3.01 6.25 -2.13
CA ALA A 190 -2.48 4.91 -1.84
C ALA A 190 -3.54 3.79 -1.98
N MET A 191 -4.82 4.10 -1.74
CA MET A 191 -5.92 3.17 -2.00
C MET A 191 -6.20 3.10 -3.50
N SER A 192 -6.22 4.26 -4.18
CA SER A 192 -6.39 4.39 -5.63
C SER A 192 -5.38 3.56 -6.42
N GLU A 193 -4.09 3.75 -6.17
CA GLU A 193 -3.01 3.01 -6.82
C GLU A 193 -3.13 1.50 -6.58
N SER A 194 -3.55 1.08 -5.38
CA SER A 194 -3.69 -0.33 -5.04
C SER A 194 -4.89 -1.03 -5.70
N VAL A 195 -5.87 -0.26 -6.19
CA VAL A 195 -7.02 -0.77 -6.94
C VAL A 195 -6.96 -0.41 -8.44
N ASP A 196 -5.90 0.24 -8.90
CA ASP A 196 -5.66 0.64 -10.31
C ASP A 196 -5.27 -0.55 -11.20
N ASP A 197 -6.14 -1.57 -11.22
CA ASP A 197 -6.12 -2.68 -12.15
C ASP A 197 -7.38 -2.60 -13.02
N PHE A 198 -7.54 -1.49 -13.73
CA PHE A 198 -8.68 -1.25 -14.59
C PHE A 198 -8.34 -1.52 -16.06
N ASP A 199 -9.27 -2.18 -16.76
CA ASP A 199 -9.21 -2.31 -18.22
C ASP A 199 -9.74 -1.03 -18.89
N TRP A 200 -8.95 0.04 -18.81
CA TRP A 200 -9.26 1.38 -19.30
C TRP A 200 -9.45 1.44 -20.82
N GLN A 201 -8.92 0.48 -21.59
CA GLN A 201 -9.12 0.43 -23.04
C GLN A 201 -10.59 0.17 -23.40
N ARG A 202 -11.36 -0.38 -22.45
CA ARG A 202 -12.81 -0.61 -22.56
C ARG A 202 -13.63 0.53 -21.93
N ALA A 203 -13.08 1.73 -21.85
CA ALA A 203 -13.86 2.91 -21.50
C ALA A 203 -14.81 3.26 -22.65
N GLU A 204 -16.08 3.47 -22.32
CA GLU A 204 -17.12 3.82 -23.26
C GLU A 204 -17.39 5.34 -23.19
N PRO A 205 -17.90 5.96 -24.26
CA PRO A 205 -18.33 7.36 -24.21
C PRO A 205 -19.34 7.57 -23.08
N PHE A 206 -19.19 8.65 -22.32
CA PHE A 206 -20.05 8.89 -21.16
C PHE A 206 -21.51 9.04 -21.57
N GLN A 207 -22.36 8.23 -20.95
CA GLN A 207 -23.81 8.40 -20.98
C GLN A 207 -24.32 8.59 -19.54
N PRO A 208 -25.17 9.59 -19.27
CA PRO A 208 -25.74 9.80 -17.94
C PRO A 208 -26.44 8.56 -17.35
N ALA A 209 -26.91 7.65 -18.18
CA ALA A 209 -27.58 6.42 -17.75
C ALA A 209 -26.70 5.49 -16.89
N TYR A 210 -25.38 5.46 -17.09
CA TYR A 210 -24.48 4.59 -16.30
C TYR A 210 -24.41 4.97 -14.83
N VAL A 211 -24.64 6.23 -14.50
CA VAL A 211 -24.55 6.76 -13.14
C VAL A 211 -25.89 6.75 -12.41
N ALA A 212 -26.98 6.36 -13.07
CA ALA A 212 -28.29 6.19 -12.44
C ALA A 212 -28.25 5.06 -11.40
N GLY A 213 -28.65 5.35 -10.16
CA GLY A 213 -28.53 4.41 -9.03
C GLY A 213 -27.13 4.31 -8.40
N PHE A 214 -26.15 5.07 -8.87
CA PHE A 214 -24.79 5.13 -8.31
C PHE A 214 -24.44 6.56 -7.89
N TYR A 215 -23.55 6.68 -6.90
CA TYR A 215 -22.94 7.96 -6.59
C TYR A 215 -21.78 8.20 -7.54
N ALA A 216 -21.47 9.46 -7.82
CA ALA A 216 -20.21 9.86 -8.43
C ALA A 216 -19.51 10.86 -7.51
N ASP A 217 -18.18 10.83 -7.45
CA ASP A 217 -17.44 11.83 -6.71
C ASP A 217 -17.31 13.13 -7.51
N GLY A 218 -17.26 14.26 -6.81
CA GLY A 218 -16.89 15.53 -7.42
C GLY A 218 -15.46 15.48 -7.93
N SER A 219 -15.17 16.19 -9.02
CA SER A 219 -13.76 16.50 -9.35
C SER A 219 -13.38 17.79 -8.61
N ASP A 220 -12.67 17.63 -7.50
CA ASP A 220 -12.23 18.73 -6.65
C ASP A 220 -10.80 19.17 -6.94
N VAL A 221 -10.06 18.36 -7.70
CA VAL A 221 -8.70 18.63 -8.18
C VAL A 221 -8.75 18.96 -9.66
N GLU A 222 -8.09 20.06 -10.07
CA GLU A 222 -7.98 20.42 -11.47
C GLU A 222 -6.88 19.59 -12.14
N GLY A 223 -7.16 19.03 -13.31
CA GLY A 223 -6.16 18.24 -14.05
C GLY A 223 -4.85 19.01 -14.33
N ALA A 224 -4.90 20.33 -14.48
CA ALA A 224 -3.69 21.13 -14.71
C ALA A 224 -2.60 20.93 -13.63
N GLU A 225 -2.97 20.54 -12.41
CA GLU A 225 -2.05 20.25 -11.31
C GLU A 225 -1.14 19.04 -11.59
N TYR A 226 -1.63 18.05 -12.35
CA TYR A 226 -0.89 16.84 -12.70
C TYR A 226 -0.11 16.94 -14.02
N ASP A 227 -0.31 18.00 -14.82
CA ASP A 227 0.34 18.16 -16.12
C ASP A 227 1.89 18.04 -16.05
N PRO A 228 2.59 18.67 -15.08
CA PRO A 228 4.04 18.55 -14.97
C PRO A 228 4.51 17.13 -14.62
N VAL A 229 3.74 16.42 -13.80
CA VAL A 229 4.05 15.04 -13.38
C VAL A 229 3.84 14.08 -14.56
N ALA A 230 2.72 14.22 -15.27
CA ALA A 230 2.43 13.44 -16.46
C ALA A 230 3.52 13.65 -17.53
N MET A 231 3.96 14.89 -17.74
CA MET A 231 5.03 15.21 -18.69
C MET A 231 6.38 14.57 -18.28
N ALA A 232 6.73 14.62 -16.99
CA ALA A 232 7.96 14.00 -16.49
C ALA A 232 7.97 12.48 -16.69
N LEU A 233 6.83 11.80 -16.44
CA LEU A 233 6.70 10.36 -16.66
C LEU A 233 6.80 9.99 -18.15
N VAL A 234 6.18 10.76 -19.03
CA VAL A 234 6.30 10.58 -20.48
C VAL A 234 7.76 10.72 -20.92
N GLN A 235 8.48 11.72 -20.40
CA GLN A 235 9.89 11.93 -20.73
C GLN A 235 10.77 10.79 -20.23
N GLU A 236 10.55 10.31 -19.00
CA GLU A 236 11.28 9.18 -18.44
C GLU A 236 11.09 7.93 -19.30
N ASP A 237 9.83 7.58 -19.62
CA ASP A 237 9.51 6.41 -20.45
C ASP A 237 10.06 6.55 -21.88
N VAL A 238 10.00 7.75 -22.49
CA VAL A 238 10.60 8.00 -23.81
C VAL A 238 12.12 7.87 -23.77
N ASN A 239 12.77 8.35 -22.71
CA ASN A 239 14.22 8.26 -22.55
C ASN A 239 14.70 6.81 -22.33
N ASP A 240 13.91 6.02 -21.60
CA ASP A 240 14.20 4.61 -21.35
C ASP A 240 13.78 3.68 -22.51
N SER A 241 12.88 4.14 -23.38
CA SER A 241 12.44 3.38 -24.53
C SER A 241 13.59 3.09 -25.51
N GLN A 242 13.63 1.84 -25.99
CA GLN A 242 14.52 1.40 -27.06
C GLN A 242 13.67 0.95 -28.23
N ILE A 243 13.83 1.62 -29.37
CA ILE A 243 13.16 1.24 -30.60
C ILE A 243 14.04 0.22 -31.31
N HIS A 244 13.46 -0.92 -31.67
CA HIS A 244 14.12 -1.94 -32.48
C HIS A 244 13.51 -1.91 -33.89
N TYR A 245 14.32 -1.63 -34.90
CA TYR A 245 13.87 -1.60 -36.29
C TYR A 245 14.92 -2.25 -37.19
N SER A 246 14.53 -3.28 -37.95
CA SER A 246 15.38 -3.99 -38.90
C SER A 246 16.75 -4.44 -38.34
N GLY A 247 16.75 -5.00 -37.12
CA GLY A 247 17.97 -5.47 -36.45
C GLY A 247 18.82 -4.36 -35.80
N MET A 248 18.37 -3.10 -35.87
CA MET A 248 19.03 -1.95 -35.25
C MET A 248 18.29 -1.50 -33.99
N THR A 249 19.03 -1.07 -32.97
CA THR A 249 18.48 -0.55 -31.71
C THR A 249 18.77 0.94 -31.58
N PHE A 250 17.74 1.73 -31.33
CA PHE A 250 17.81 3.18 -31.21
C PHE A 250 17.21 3.66 -29.89
N ARG A 251 17.78 4.71 -29.31
CA ARG A 251 17.21 5.41 -28.15
C ARG A 251 16.70 6.79 -28.57
N PRO A 252 15.41 7.09 -28.42
CA PRO A 252 14.84 8.39 -28.76
C PRO A 252 15.40 9.55 -27.92
N GLY A 253 15.79 9.26 -26.67
CA GLY A 253 16.13 10.22 -25.62
C GLY A 253 17.36 11.12 -25.82
N ALA A 254 17.96 11.17 -27.00
CA ALA A 254 19.00 12.16 -27.32
C ALA A 254 18.45 13.46 -27.93
N VAL A 255 17.15 13.53 -28.25
CA VAL A 255 16.56 14.60 -29.10
C VAL A 255 15.24 15.18 -28.57
N ALA A 256 14.65 14.63 -27.50
CA ALA A 256 13.33 15.07 -27.02
C ALA A 256 13.38 16.46 -26.35
N ASN A 257 13.02 17.50 -27.10
CA ASN A 257 12.66 18.81 -26.56
C ASN A 257 11.18 18.82 -26.13
N ASP A 258 10.88 19.45 -24.99
CA ASP A 258 9.54 19.57 -24.42
C ASP A 258 8.49 20.10 -25.41
N GLU A 259 8.89 20.95 -26.35
CA GLU A 259 8.01 21.60 -27.33
C GLU A 259 7.34 20.63 -28.32
N ASN A 260 7.89 19.42 -28.50
CA ASN A 260 7.38 18.43 -29.47
C ASN A 260 6.36 17.45 -28.87
N VAL A 261 6.02 17.60 -27.58
CA VAL A 261 5.10 16.69 -26.88
C VAL A 261 3.75 17.37 -26.70
N ILE A 262 2.72 16.81 -27.34
CA ILE A 262 1.34 17.27 -27.17
C ILE A 262 0.69 16.42 -26.07
N LEU A 263 0.60 16.98 -24.88
CA LEU A 263 -0.11 16.37 -23.76
C LEU A 263 -1.62 16.64 -23.87
N ARG A 264 -2.43 15.58 -23.82
CA ARG A 264 -3.89 15.63 -23.80
C ARG A 264 -4.39 14.93 -22.55
N ARG A 265 -5.36 15.55 -21.88
CA ARG A 265 -6.05 14.98 -20.73
C ARG A 265 -7.53 14.80 -21.01
N LYS A 266 -8.12 13.77 -20.45
CA LYS A 266 -9.56 13.54 -20.48
C LYS A 266 -10.05 13.01 -19.13
N LYS A 267 -11.21 13.46 -18.69
CA LYS A 267 -11.86 12.99 -17.45
C LYS A 267 -12.63 11.71 -17.76
N VAL A 268 -12.37 10.65 -17.01
CA VAL A 268 -13.03 9.35 -17.14
C VAL A 268 -13.51 8.89 -15.77
N LEU A 269 -14.71 8.32 -15.69
CA LEU A 269 -15.28 7.82 -14.44
C LEU A 269 -15.00 6.32 -14.25
N PHE A 270 -14.48 5.95 -13.09
CA PHE A 270 -14.07 4.59 -12.75
C PHE A 270 -14.99 4.00 -11.68
N PRO A 271 -15.51 2.78 -11.88
CA PRO A 271 -16.46 2.15 -10.97
C PRO A 271 -15.73 1.52 -9.79
N MET A 272 -16.11 1.87 -8.57
CA MET A 272 -15.57 1.30 -7.34
C MET A 272 -16.66 0.99 -6.32
N TRP A 273 -16.45 -0.05 -5.54
CA TRP A 273 -17.23 -0.33 -4.34
C TRP A 273 -16.43 0.14 -3.12
N LEU A 274 -16.94 1.16 -2.44
CA LEU A 274 -16.32 1.72 -1.24
C LEU A 274 -17.04 1.22 0.01
N LEU A 275 -16.28 0.77 0.99
CA LEU A 275 -16.74 0.39 2.32
C LEU A 275 -15.99 1.24 3.35
N THR A 276 -16.74 1.81 4.28
CA THR A 276 -16.17 2.60 5.38
C THR A 276 -16.67 2.06 6.70
N HIS A 277 -15.74 1.74 7.58
CA HIS A 277 -16.04 1.27 8.93
C HIS A 277 -15.46 2.22 9.98
N ARG A 278 -16.25 2.57 11.00
CA ARG A 278 -15.79 3.41 12.12
C ARG A 278 -15.12 2.56 13.19
N VAL A 279 -13.88 2.91 13.51
CA VAL A 279 -13.09 2.27 14.56
C VAL A 279 -12.89 3.28 15.70
N GLY A 280 -13.75 3.20 16.71
CA GLY A 280 -13.75 4.15 17.83
C GLY A 280 -14.48 5.45 17.49
N LYS A 281 -14.04 6.57 18.08
CA LYS A 281 -14.72 7.87 17.94
C LYS A 281 -14.32 8.65 16.67
N ASP A 282 -13.00 8.76 16.44
CA ASP A 282 -12.46 9.71 15.45
C ASP A 282 -11.70 9.03 14.31
N ARG A 283 -11.83 7.70 14.17
CA ARG A 283 -11.06 6.92 13.22
C ARG A 283 -11.89 5.95 12.40
N ILE A 284 -11.41 5.68 11.19
CA ILE A 284 -12.10 4.88 10.18
C ILE A 284 -11.12 3.97 9.43
N CYS A 285 -11.64 2.87 8.90
CA CYS A 285 -10.93 1.99 7.98
C CYS A 285 -11.69 1.97 6.65
N TYR A 286 -10.97 2.15 5.55
CA TYR A 286 -11.53 2.03 4.21
C TYR A 286 -11.28 0.65 3.61
N ALA A 287 -12.22 0.19 2.80
CA ALA A 287 -11.94 -0.81 1.80
C ALA A 287 -12.52 -0.37 0.45
N ALA A 288 -11.71 -0.50 -0.59
CA ALA A 288 -12.10 -0.21 -1.97
C ALA A 288 -11.99 -1.51 -2.77
N VAL A 289 -13.02 -1.83 -3.54
CA VAL A 289 -13.01 -2.96 -4.48
C VAL A 289 -13.26 -2.43 -5.87
N ASN A 290 -12.37 -2.78 -6.80
CA ASN A 290 -12.48 -2.41 -8.20
C ASN A 290 -13.79 -2.98 -8.80
N GLY A 291 -14.65 -2.12 -9.35
CA GLY A 291 -15.96 -2.48 -9.89
C GLY A 291 -15.93 -3.26 -11.21
N ARG A 292 -14.75 -3.51 -11.79
CA ARG A 292 -14.56 -4.35 -12.97
C ARG A 292 -13.79 -5.63 -12.69
N THR A 293 -12.64 -5.55 -12.01
CA THR A 293 -11.75 -6.70 -11.78
C THR A 293 -11.98 -7.38 -10.44
N GLY A 294 -12.55 -6.68 -9.46
CA GLY A 294 -12.71 -7.19 -8.10
C GLY A 294 -11.43 -7.17 -7.27
N SER A 295 -10.38 -6.46 -7.71
CA SER A 295 -9.17 -6.19 -6.92
C SER A 295 -9.51 -5.41 -5.66
N VAL A 296 -9.03 -5.87 -4.50
CA VAL A 296 -9.41 -5.34 -3.16
C VAL A 296 -8.23 -4.67 -2.49
N ALA A 297 -8.43 -3.42 -2.10
CA ALA A 297 -7.61 -2.70 -1.14
C ALA A 297 -8.39 -2.52 0.16
N ALA A 298 -7.78 -2.78 1.30
CA ALA A 298 -8.44 -2.64 2.59
C ALA A 298 -7.44 -2.29 3.69
N ASP A 299 -7.83 -1.31 4.51
CA ASP A 299 -7.18 -0.98 5.77
C ASP A 299 -7.61 -2.04 6.82
N ILE A 300 -6.71 -3.00 7.11
CA ILE A 300 -6.99 -4.13 8.03
C ILE A 300 -6.24 -3.92 9.35
N PRO A 301 -6.92 -3.49 10.43
CA PRO A 301 -6.34 -3.50 11.77
C PRO A 301 -6.13 -4.93 12.27
N LEU A 302 -5.30 -5.08 13.30
CA LEU A 302 -5.02 -6.33 13.98
C LEU A 302 -5.77 -6.40 15.32
N ASP A 303 -6.40 -7.52 15.61
CA ASP A 303 -7.04 -7.78 16.90
C ASP A 303 -5.98 -8.19 17.94
N GLY A 304 -5.77 -7.34 18.94
CA GLY A 304 -4.81 -7.59 20.01
C GLY A 304 -5.17 -8.80 20.88
N GLY A 305 -6.45 -9.07 21.09
CA GLY A 305 -6.92 -10.23 21.84
C GLY A 305 -6.64 -11.54 21.09
N LYS A 306 -6.91 -11.58 19.78
CA LYS A 306 -6.56 -12.73 18.94
C LYS A 306 -5.06 -12.94 18.87
N PHE A 307 -4.28 -11.86 18.74
CA PHE A 307 -2.83 -11.95 18.75
C PHE A 307 -2.33 -12.65 20.03
N VAL A 308 -2.75 -12.19 21.21
CA VAL A 308 -2.36 -12.80 22.48
C VAL A 308 -2.80 -14.26 22.56
N LYS A 309 -4.04 -14.59 22.18
CA LYS A 309 -4.53 -15.98 22.18
C LYS A 309 -3.72 -16.90 21.27
N VAL A 310 -3.50 -16.51 20.02
CA VAL A 310 -2.71 -17.29 19.05
C VAL A 310 -1.27 -17.44 19.53
N SER A 311 -0.66 -16.37 20.04
CA SER A 311 0.68 -16.42 20.61
C SER A 311 0.77 -17.37 21.81
N LEU A 312 -0.21 -17.38 22.71
CA LEU A 312 -0.26 -18.31 23.85
C LEU A 312 -0.41 -19.77 23.41
N ILE A 313 -1.26 -20.05 22.41
CA ILE A 313 -1.43 -21.41 21.87
C ILE A 313 -0.11 -21.90 21.25
N VAL A 314 0.51 -21.09 20.40
CA VAL A 314 1.80 -21.43 19.77
C VAL A 314 2.88 -21.60 20.84
N ALA A 315 2.92 -20.73 21.85
CA ALA A 315 3.87 -20.84 22.96
C ALA A 315 3.64 -22.12 23.78
N ALA A 316 2.38 -22.51 24.04
CA ALA A 316 2.06 -23.74 24.73
C ALA A 316 2.49 -24.98 23.94
N LEU A 317 2.25 -25.02 22.62
CA LEU A 317 2.68 -26.11 21.74
C LEU A 317 4.21 -26.23 21.70
N ILE A 318 4.92 -25.10 21.55
CA ILE A 318 6.38 -25.05 21.59
C ILE A 318 6.88 -25.49 22.98
N SER A 319 6.23 -25.05 24.05
CA SER A 319 6.59 -25.43 25.42
C SER A 319 6.44 -26.94 25.65
N VAL A 320 5.36 -27.55 25.19
CA VAL A 320 5.16 -29.02 25.26
C VAL A 320 6.24 -29.73 24.46
N PHE A 321 6.48 -29.31 23.21
CA PHE A 321 7.51 -29.89 22.36
C PHE A 321 8.91 -29.82 22.98
N LEU A 322 9.27 -28.65 23.54
CA LEU A 322 10.56 -28.47 24.21
C LEU A 322 10.65 -29.28 25.50
N ASN A 323 9.59 -29.36 26.31
CA ASN A 323 9.60 -30.18 27.51
C ASN A 323 9.74 -31.68 27.19
N ILE A 324 9.13 -32.18 26.12
CA ILE A 324 9.28 -33.58 25.69
C ILE A 324 10.70 -33.84 25.16
N GLY A 325 11.23 -32.95 24.32
CA GLY A 325 12.55 -33.11 23.71
C GLY A 325 13.74 -32.87 24.65
N PHE A 326 13.57 -32.02 25.67
CA PHE A 326 14.60 -31.63 26.62
C PHE A 326 14.35 -32.14 28.06
N ALA A 327 13.39 -33.05 28.26
CA ALA A 327 13.08 -33.65 29.57
C ALA A 327 14.32 -34.21 30.30
N SER A 328 15.34 -34.62 29.57
CA SER A 328 16.59 -35.19 30.10
C SER A 328 17.67 -34.15 30.45
N TYR A 329 17.49 -32.86 30.11
CA TYR A 329 18.48 -31.80 30.32
C TYR A 329 18.02 -30.80 31.40
N SER A 330 18.69 -30.83 32.55
CA SER A 330 18.49 -29.83 33.61
C SER A 330 19.23 -28.54 33.26
N ILE A 331 18.50 -27.54 32.74
CA ILE A 331 19.06 -26.22 32.43
C ILE A 331 19.30 -25.46 33.74
N LYS A 332 20.55 -25.06 33.99
CA LYS A 332 20.91 -24.26 35.17
C LYS A 332 20.29 -22.84 35.08
N PRO A 333 19.86 -22.23 36.20
CA PRO A 333 19.21 -20.90 36.20
C PRO A 333 20.01 -19.78 35.49
N PRO A 334 21.35 -19.69 35.60
CA PRO A 334 22.13 -18.69 34.85
C PRO A 334 22.07 -18.89 33.33
N VAL A 335 22.01 -20.14 32.86
CA VAL A 335 21.92 -20.46 31.42
C VAL A 335 20.54 -20.05 30.89
N TYR A 336 19.48 -20.29 31.66
CA TYR A 336 18.12 -19.82 31.32
C TYR A 336 18.06 -18.30 31.12
N LEU A 337 18.69 -17.54 32.02
CA LEU A 337 18.71 -16.08 31.92
C LEU A 337 19.43 -15.60 30.65
N ILE A 338 20.59 -16.19 30.33
CA ILE A 338 21.34 -15.86 29.10
C ILE A 338 20.48 -16.15 27.86
N VAL A 339 19.83 -17.32 27.80
CA VAL A 339 18.96 -17.70 26.67
C VAL A 339 17.80 -16.71 26.53
N SER A 340 17.15 -16.34 27.63
CA SER A 340 16.08 -15.34 27.65
C SER A 340 16.56 -13.97 27.14
N MET A 341 17.74 -13.52 27.55
CA MET A 341 18.34 -12.26 27.06
C MET A 341 18.65 -12.31 25.57
N VAL A 342 19.19 -13.43 25.05
CA VAL A 342 19.47 -13.59 23.61
C VAL A 342 18.18 -13.53 22.79
N ILE A 343 17.13 -14.25 23.21
CA ILE A 343 15.82 -14.22 22.55
C ILE A 343 15.25 -12.80 22.56
N THR A 344 15.35 -12.10 23.69
CA THR A 344 14.85 -10.72 23.85
C THR A 344 15.61 -9.74 22.95
N ALA A 345 16.93 -9.91 22.80
CA ALA A 345 17.75 -9.11 21.90
C ALA A 345 17.38 -9.37 20.42
N LEU A 346 17.21 -10.64 20.02
CA LEU A 346 16.77 -11.00 18.68
C LEU A 346 15.36 -10.46 18.37
N PHE A 347 14.45 -10.56 19.33
CA PHE A 347 13.11 -9.99 19.22
C PHE A 347 13.16 -8.47 19.05
N GLY A 348 14.00 -7.77 19.82
CA GLY A 348 14.24 -6.33 19.68
C GLY A 348 14.73 -5.92 18.28
N VAL A 349 15.52 -6.76 17.61
CA VAL A 349 15.97 -6.53 16.22
C VAL A 349 14.84 -6.64 15.22
N VAL A 350 14.00 -7.67 15.37
CA VAL A 350 12.82 -7.85 14.52
C VAL A 350 11.86 -6.69 14.72
N LEU A 351 11.58 -6.32 15.98
CA LEU A 351 10.74 -5.17 16.32
C LEU A 351 11.32 -3.87 15.78
N GLY A 352 12.62 -3.63 15.91
CA GLY A 352 13.26 -2.43 15.36
C GLY A 352 13.12 -2.33 13.84
N GLY A 353 13.20 -3.46 13.13
CA GLY A 353 12.94 -3.51 11.70
C GLY A 353 11.49 -3.20 11.33
N LEU A 354 10.52 -3.75 12.08
CA LEU A 354 9.09 -3.48 11.88
C LEU A 354 8.73 -2.04 12.25
N ALA A 355 9.25 -1.52 13.36
CA ALA A 355 9.09 -0.14 13.80
C ALA A 355 9.65 0.86 12.78
N ASN A 356 10.78 0.53 12.14
CA ASN A 356 11.33 1.35 11.07
C ASN A 356 10.42 1.38 9.85
N ASP A 357 9.83 0.24 9.46
CA ASP A 357 8.89 0.16 8.35
C ASP A 357 7.61 0.96 8.63
N LEU A 358 7.10 0.84 9.85
CA LEU A 358 5.99 1.65 10.36
C LEU A 358 6.30 3.14 10.33
N TYR A 359 7.48 3.55 10.78
CA TYR A 359 7.90 4.96 10.77
C TYR A 359 7.98 5.53 9.36
N VAL A 360 8.53 4.76 8.41
CA VAL A 360 8.60 5.17 7.01
C VAL A 360 7.19 5.44 6.46
N ARG A 361 6.25 4.55 6.73
CA ARG A 361 4.84 4.70 6.34
C ARG A 361 4.13 5.86 7.05
N GLU A 362 4.34 6.01 8.36
CA GLU A 362 3.75 7.08 9.17
C GLU A 362 4.16 8.47 8.67
N HIS A 363 5.41 8.60 8.21
CA HIS A 363 5.94 9.84 7.66
C HIS A 363 5.87 9.91 6.14
N HIS A 364 5.18 8.97 5.47
CA HIS A 364 5.03 8.95 4.03
C HIS A 364 6.38 9.05 3.29
N LEU A 365 7.46 8.50 3.85
CA LEU A 365 8.80 8.58 3.27
C LEU A 365 8.99 7.63 2.09
N ASP A 366 8.09 6.66 1.95
CA ASP A 366 7.94 5.78 0.80
C ASP A 366 6.99 6.34 -0.27
N ASP A 367 6.27 7.41 0.05
CA ASP A 367 5.31 8.09 -0.82
C ASP A 367 6.01 9.25 -1.56
N ILE A 368 6.30 9.02 -2.84
CA ILE A 368 7.06 9.94 -3.68
C ILE A 368 6.28 11.24 -3.93
N GLY A 369 4.94 11.21 -3.88
CA GLY A 369 4.08 12.37 -4.13
C GLY A 369 4.12 13.41 -3.01
N ARG A 370 4.32 12.99 -1.75
CA ARG A 370 4.16 13.86 -0.57
C ARG A 370 5.46 14.47 -0.02
N VAL A 371 6.63 13.89 -0.30
CA VAL A 371 7.95 14.37 0.20
C VAL A 371 8.42 15.67 -0.50
N GLY A 372 7.51 16.35 -1.21
CA GLY A 372 7.77 17.61 -1.90
C GLY A 372 8.24 17.36 -3.33
N PHE A 373 7.38 17.74 -4.27
CA PHE A 373 7.62 17.82 -5.70
C PHE A 373 8.97 18.50 -6.05
N GLU A 374 9.41 19.49 -5.27
CA GLU A 374 10.69 20.18 -5.45
C GLU A 374 11.91 19.27 -5.19
N THR A 375 11.82 18.38 -4.20
CA THR A 375 12.87 17.41 -3.87
C THR A 375 12.95 16.31 -4.92
N PHE A 376 11.80 15.87 -5.45
CA PHE A 376 11.72 14.91 -6.56
C PHE A 376 12.25 15.53 -7.87
N ALA A 377 11.78 16.71 -8.28
CA ALA A 377 12.22 17.38 -9.51
C ALA A 377 13.72 17.74 -9.49
N SER A 378 14.25 18.20 -8.35
CA SER A 378 15.68 18.51 -8.20
C SER A 378 16.57 17.27 -8.12
N SER A 379 16.02 16.13 -7.72
CA SER A 379 16.70 14.83 -7.68
C SER A 379 16.61 14.08 -9.01
N LEU A 380 15.47 14.17 -9.72
CA LEU A 380 15.28 13.65 -11.08
C LEU A 380 16.20 14.39 -12.06
N LYS A 381 16.28 15.73 -11.97
CA LYS A 381 17.31 16.51 -12.67
C LYS A 381 18.72 15.99 -12.35
N ARG A 382 18.99 15.61 -11.09
CA ARG A 382 20.32 15.08 -10.69
C ARG A 382 20.58 13.64 -11.14
N SER A 383 19.56 12.79 -11.29
CA SER A 383 19.69 11.40 -11.76
C SER A 383 19.82 11.31 -13.28
N ILE A 384 19.09 12.16 -14.02
CA ILE A 384 19.21 12.29 -15.49
C ILE A 384 20.63 12.69 -15.89
N PHE A 385 21.30 13.54 -15.10
CA PHE A 385 22.70 13.93 -15.32
C PHE A 385 23.75 12.93 -14.78
N ARG A 386 23.33 11.85 -14.10
CA ARG A 386 24.25 10.88 -13.48
C ARG A 386 23.98 9.48 -14.03
N LYS A 387 24.28 9.30 -15.32
CA LYS A 387 24.28 8.01 -16.01
C LYS A 387 25.12 6.97 -15.23
N ASP A 388 24.70 5.71 -15.36
CA ASP A 388 25.43 4.47 -15.06
C ASP A 388 25.15 3.72 -13.75
N ARG A 389 23.88 3.60 -13.32
CA ARG A 389 23.46 2.36 -12.63
C ARG A 389 22.08 1.91 -13.09
N PRO A 390 21.90 0.63 -13.46
CA PRO A 390 20.57 0.10 -13.70
C PRO A 390 19.75 0.22 -12.41
N LEU A 391 18.55 0.79 -12.53
CA LEU A 391 17.51 0.70 -11.50
C LEU A 391 17.23 -0.79 -11.28
N LYS A 392 17.79 -1.34 -10.21
CA LYS A 392 17.57 -2.74 -9.85
C LYS A 392 16.11 -2.89 -9.47
N ALA A 393 15.42 -3.84 -10.12
CA ALA A 393 14.09 -4.29 -9.75
C ALA A 393 13.95 -4.39 -8.22
N PRO A 394 12.78 -4.02 -7.64
CA PRO A 394 12.57 -4.08 -6.20
C PRO A 394 12.88 -5.50 -5.74
N LYS A 395 13.99 -5.67 -5.00
CA LYS A 395 14.35 -6.98 -4.45
C LYS A 395 13.19 -7.41 -3.57
N LYS A 396 12.55 -8.53 -3.94
CA LYS A 396 11.54 -9.24 -3.17
C LYS A 396 11.95 -9.18 -1.69
N ARG A 397 11.27 -8.33 -0.91
CA ARG A 397 11.52 -8.21 0.53
C ARG A 397 11.41 -9.64 1.08
N ARG A 398 12.48 -10.17 1.66
CA ARG A 398 12.37 -11.43 2.40
C ARG A 398 11.34 -11.17 3.50
N GLY A 399 10.15 -11.73 3.34
CA GLY A 399 9.05 -11.58 4.30
C GLY A 399 9.50 -12.02 5.68
N CYS A 400 8.76 -11.61 6.70
CA CYS A 400 9.02 -11.95 8.11
C CYS A 400 9.33 -13.45 8.30
N ALA A 401 8.64 -14.31 7.52
CA ALA A 401 8.83 -15.76 7.47
C ALA A 401 10.30 -16.21 7.22
N GLY A 402 11.05 -15.53 6.34
CA GLY A 402 12.44 -15.89 6.06
C GLY A 402 13.38 -15.63 7.24
N TRP A 403 13.09 -14.62 8.05
CA TRP A 403 13.84 -14.32 9.28
C TRP A 403 13.40 -15.18 10.46
N VAL A 404 12.11 -15.53 10.53
CA VAL A 404 11.58 -16.50 11.49
C VAL A 404 12.20 -17.89 11.25
N LEU A 405 12.37 -18.31 10.00
CA LEU A 405 13.04 -19.57 9.66
C LEU A 405 14.53 -19.58 10.01
N ILE A 406 15.25 -18.47 9.77
CA ILE A 406 16.65 -18.33 10.19
C ILE A 406 16.77 -18.28 11.72
N GLY A 407 15.84 -17.61 12.40
CA GLY A 407 15.77 -17.55 13.85
C GLY A 407 15.45 -18.92 14.47
N LEU A 408 14.50 -19.66 13.90
CA LEU A 408 14.19 -21.05 14.28
C LEU A 408 15.38 -21.97 14.02
N ALA A 409 16.04 -21.85 12.87
CA ALA A 409 17.23 -22.63 12.57
C ALA A 409 18.36 -22.35 13.56
N LEU A 410 18.62 -21.08 13.91
CA LEU A 410 19.60 -20.72 14.93
C LEU A 410 19.18 -21.18 16.34
N PHE A 411 17.89 -21.19 16.65
CA PHE A 411 17.35 -21.69 17.92
C PHE A 411 17.51 -23.20 18.08
N PHE A 412 17.47 -23.99 17.00
CA PHE A 412 17.72 -25.43 17.05
C PHE A 412 19.20 -25.79 16.90
N VAL A 413 19.95 -25.05 16.07
CA VAL A 413 21.37 -25.31 15.78
C VAL A 413 22.30 -24.80 16.87
N ALA A 414 22.00 -23.67 17.53
CA ALA A 414 22.89 -23.13 18.57
C ALA A 414 22.94 -23.98 19.85
N PRO A 415 21.82 -24.52 20.39
CA PRO A 415 21.87 -25.39 21.57
C PRO A 415 22.46 -26.76 21.25
N THR A 416 22.22 -27.29 20.05
CA THR A 416 22.83 -28.56 19.61
C THR A 416 24.32 -28.40 19.36
N ALA A 417 24.77 -27.27 18.82
CA ALA A 417 26.19 -26.92 18.71
C ALA A 417 26.87 -26.66 20.06
N LEU A 418 26.17 -26.03 21.02
CA LEU A 418 26.68 -25.85 22.39
C LEU A 418 26.78 -27.19 23.13
N ALA A 419 25.77 -28.06 23.02
CA ALA A 419 25.79 -29.40 23.60
C ALA A 419 26.90 -30.26 22.98
N LEU A 420 27.14 -30.13 21.67
CA LEU A 420 28.29 -30.77 21.00
C LEU A 420 29.63 -30.22 21.53
N LEU A 421 29.73 -28.90 21.75
CA LEU A 421 30.93 -28.27 22.32
C LEU A 421 31.22 -28.75 23.75
N GLU A 422 30.19 -28.91 24.59
CA GLU A 422 30.33 -29.46 25.95
C GLU A 422 30.77 -30.93 25.94
N THR A 423 30.33 -31.74 24.97
CA THR A 423 30.78 -33.14 24.83
C THR A 423 32.20 -33.30 24.26
N VAL A 424 32.68 -32.33 23.48
CA VAL A 424 34.01 -32.37 22.84
C VAL A 424 35.11 -31.78 23.72
N PHE A 425 34.80 -30.88 24.66
CA PHE A 425 35.78 -30.21 25.52
C PHE A 425 35.70 -30.51 27.04
N PRO A 426 35.65 -31.78 27.50
CA PRO A 426 35.62 -32.07 28.94
C PRO A 426 36.98 -31.89 29.66
N ARG A 427 37.95 -31.18 29.07
CA ARG A 427 39.36 -31.16 29.55
C ARG A 427 40.00 -29.79 29.81
N LEU A 428 39.22 -28.73 29.98
CA LEU A 428 39.74 -27.48 30.53
C LEU A 428 38.94 -27.10 31.77
N GLY A 429 39.52 -27.43 32.92
CA GLY A 429 39.00 -27.07 34.22
C GLY A 429 39.14 -25.58 34.53
N LYS A 430 38.36 -25.18 35.53
CA LYS A 430 38.24 -23.85 36.16
C LYS A 430 37.55 -22.81 35.29
N ILE A 431 36.33 -22.52 35.73
CA ILE A 431 35.49 -21.38 35.34
C ILE A 431 36.36 -20.12 35.31
N ASP A 432 36.54 -19.57 34.12
CA ASP A 432 36.76 -18.14 33.82
C ASP A 432 36.73 -17.93 32.29
N SER A 433 37.15 -18.92 31.48
CA SER A 433 37.15 -18.80 30.00
C SER A 433 35.79 -18.95 29.31
N GLU A 434 34.88 -19.76 29.85
CA GLU A 434 33.52 -19.94 29.29
C GLU A 434 32.62 -18.72 29.49
N VAL A 435 32.85 -17.97 30.58
CA VAL A 435 32.18 -16.71 30.91
C VAL A 435 32.62 -15.60 29.95
N TRP A 436 33.91 -15.52 29.63
CA TRP A 436 34.42 -14.59 28.62
C TRP A 436 34.01 -14.98 27.19
N ALA A 437 33.98 -16.27 26.85
CA ALA A 437 33.51 -16.72 25.54
C ALA A 437 32.02 -16.37 25.32
N THR A 438 31.17 -16.54 26.33
CA THR A 438 29.75 -16.18 26.27
C THR A 438 29.54 -14.66 26.24
N LEU A 439 30.30 -13.88 27.01
CA LEU A 439 30.30 -12.41 26.95
C LEU A 439 30.79 -11.87 25.61
N ILE A 440 31.86 -12.43 25.04
CA ILE A 440 32.41 -12.02 23.74
C ILE A 440 31.42 -12.36 22.64
N VAL A 441 30.83 -13.56 22.66
CA VAL A 441 29.77 -13.93 21.71
C VAL A 441 28.54 -13.04 21.89
N PHE A 442 28.17 -12.69 23.12
CA PHE A 442 27.06 -11.76 23.40
C PHE A 442 27.34 -10.34 22.91
N ILE A 443 28.53 -9.79 23.15
CA ILE A 443 28.97 -8.47 22.65
C ILE A 443 29.07 -8.48 21.12
N PHE A 444 29.59 -9.56 20.53
CA PHE A 444 29.73 -9.69 19.09
C PHE A 444 28.38 -9.86 18.40
N ILE A 445 27.45 -10.63 18.98
CA ILE A 445 26.08 -10.78 18.51
C ILE A 445 25.32 -9.47 18.67
N THR A 446 25.40 -8.79 19.82
CA THR A 446 24.75 -7.48 20.03
C THR A 446 25.31 -6.39 19.13
N GLN A 447 26.63 -6.37 18.84
CA GLN A 447 27.23 -5.45 17.87
C GLN A 447 26.93 -5.83 16.41
N MET A 448 26.90 -7.12 16.06
CA MET A 448 26.41 -7.57 14.75
C MET A 448 24.94 -7.20 14.57
N LEU A 449 24.12 -7.34 15.60
CA LEU A 449 22.70 -6.99 15.61
C LEU A 449 22.51 -5.47 15.53
N ALA A 450 23.26 -4.67 16.30
CA ALA A 450 23.24 -3.21 16.20
C ALA A 450 23.74 -2.70 14.84
N SER A 451 24.73 -3.37 14.24
CA SER A 451 25.23 -3.06 12.90
C SER A 451 24.28 -3.54 11.79
N ALA A 452 23.51 -4.62 11.99
CA ALA A 452 22.48 -5.09 11.08
C ALA A 452 21.22 -4.21 11.15
N ILE A 453 20.80 -3.83 12.36
CA ILE A 453 19.75 -2.86 12.62
C ILE A 453 20.14 -1.51 11.99
N SER A 454 21.34 -0.98 12.23
CA SER A 454 21.76 0.30 11.62
C SER A 454 21.98 0.23 10.10
N ARG A 455 22.28 -0.95 9.55
CA ARG A 455 22.30 -1.18 8.09
C ARG A 455 20.89 -1.28 7.49
N LYS A 456 19.88 -1.71 8.27
CA LYS A 456 18.49 -1.87 7.84
C LYS A 456 17.60 -0.65 8.14
N MET A 457 17.91 0.10 9.21
CA MET A 457 17.39 1.45 9.48
C MET A 457 17.83 2.45 8.40
N ARG A 458 18.95 2.16 7.72
CA ARG A 458 19.27 2.71 6.39
C ARG A 458 18.42 1.98 5.33
N GLY A 459 17.11 2.09 5.45
CA GLY A 459 16.18 1.46 4.51
C GLY A 459 16.29 2.10 3.14
N ALA A 460 16.42 1.28 2.10
CA ALA A 460 16.22 1.70 0.71
C ALA A 460 14.70 1.83 0.48
N GLY A 461 14.20 3.05 0.25
CA GLY A 461 12.84 3.28 -0.25
C GLY A 461 12.64 2.70 -1.66
N ALA A 462 11.39 2.69 -2.14
CA ALA A 462 11.11 2.44 -3.54
C ALA A 462 11.97 3.39 -4.39
N GLY A 463 12.88 2.84 -5.22
CA GLY A 463 13.88 3.62 -5.95
C GLY A 463 15.32 3.58 -5.40
N GLY A 464 15.61 2.86 -4.32
CA GLY A 464 17.00 2.66 -3.83
C GLY A 464 17.54 3.74 -2.89
N TRP A 465 16.69 4.67 -2.45
CA TRP A 465 17.04 5.80 -1.59
C TRP A 465 17.22 5.42 -0.11
N ARG A 466 18.38 5.71 0.48
CA ARG A 466 18.64 5.45 1.91
C ARG A 466 18.09 6.58 2.78
N PHE A 467 16.98 6.35 3.46
CA PHE A 467 16.47 7.31 4.45
C PHE A 467 17.16 7.10 5.80
N ASN A 468 17.54 8.20 6.46
CA ASN A 468 18.17 8.18 7.77
C ASN A 468 17.08 8.41 8.81
N VAL A 469 16.54 7.33 9.38
CA VAL A 469 15.50 7.43 10.41
C VAL A 469 16.08 8.09 11.67
N PRO A 470 15.43 9.13 12.24
CA PRO A 470 15.93 9.79 13.44
C PRO A 470 16.05 8.78 14.59
N LYS A 471 17.21 8.77 15.24
CA LYS A 471 17.56 7.82 16.31
C LYS A 471 16.55 7.80 17.47
N PHE A 472 15.79 8.89 17.65
CA PHE A 472 14.86 9.09 18.76
C PHE A 472 13.60 8.21 18.69
N THR A 473 13.07 7.91 17.49
CA THR A 473 11.81 7.13 17.37
C THR A 473 12.02 5.64 17.57
N ALA A 474 13.11 5.07 17.05
CA ALA A 474 13.49 3.68 17.33
C ALA A 474 13.85 3.48 18.82
N PHE A 475 14.47 4.49 19.45
CA PHE A 475 14.73 4.47 20.89
C PHE A 475 13.44 4.46 21.72
N SER A 476 12.42 5.25 21.34
CA SER A 476 11.13 5.32 22.07
C SER A 476 10.35 4.00 22.13
N LEU A 477 10.55 3.10 21.17
CA LEU A 477 9.90 1.78 21.13
C LEU A 477 10.75 0.68 21.76
N LEU A 478 12.08 0.84 21.76
CA LEU A 478 13.03 -0.21 22.14
C LEU A 478 13.71 0.02 23.49
N TRP A 479 13.61 1.20 24.11
CA TRP A 479 14.25 1.50 25.40
C TRP A 479 13.89 0.50 26.50
N LYS A 480 12.64 0.00 26.49
CA LYS A 480 12.13 -1.02 27.41
C LYS A 480 12.95 -2.31 27.33
N ILE A 481 13.28 -2.73 26.10
CA ILE A 481 14.09 -3.93 25.82
C ILE A 481 15.51 -3.73 26.32
N TRP A 482 16.09 -2.55 26.13
CA TRP A 482 17.42 -2.23 26.64
C TRP A 482 17.48 -2.26 28.17
N ILE A 483 16.45 -1.74 28.86
CA ILE A 483 16.34 -1.83 30.32
C ILE A 483 16.24 -3.28 30.78
N ALA A 484 15.43 -4.11 30.11
CA ALA A 484 15.29 -5.52 30.48
C ALA A 484 16.61 -6.28 30.32
N LEU A 485 17.33 -6.06 29.21
CA LEU A 485 18.65 -6.65 28.98
C LEU A 485 19.69 -6.15 29.98
N ALA A 486 19.66 -4.88 30.35
CA ALA A 486 20.57 -4.32 31.37
C ALA A 486 20.28 -4.91 32.76
N ALA A 487 19.00 -5.09 33.13
CA ALA A 487 18.61 -5.74 34.37
C ALA A 487 19.06 -7.22 34.41
N GLY A 488 18.88 -7.95 33.30
CA GLY A 488 19.38 -9.33 33.17
C GLY A 488 20.91 -9.41 33.28
N ALA A 489 21.63 -8.49 32.63
CA ALA A 489 23.09 -8.41 32.73
C ALA A 489 23.54 -8.10 34.16
N ALA A 490 22.85 -7.21 34.87
CA ALA A 490 23.16 -6.87 36.26
C ALA A 490 22.99 -8.09 37.19
N VAL A 491 21.88 -8.83 37.06
CA VAL A 491 21.64 -10.07 37.83
C VAL A 491 22.72 -11.11 37.51
N TRP A 492 23.08 -11.28 36.24
CA TRP A 492 24.11 -12.22 35.84
C TRP A 492 25.50 -11.87 36.39
N CYS A 493 25.92 -10.60 36.28
CA CYS A 493 27.20 -10.12 36.80
C CYS A 493 27.28 -10.14 38.34
N SER A 494 26.14 -9.97 39.02
CA SER A 494 26.09 -9.95 40.48
C SER A 494 26.38 -11.31 41.13
N GLY A 495 26.33 -12.41 40.36
CA GLY A 495 26.62 -13.75 40.87
C GLY A 495 25.78 -14.14 42.08
N THR A 496 24.54 -13.61 42.19
CA THR A 496 23.69 -13.82 43.37
C THR A 496 23.37 -15.29 43.57
N VAL A 497 23.48 -15.77 44.80
CA VAL A 497 23.26 -17.18 45.16
C VAL A 497 21.78 -17.61 45.05
N GLY A 498 20.85 -16.65 44.99
CA GLY A 498 19.42 -16.94 44.92
C GLY A 498 18.90 -17.17 43.49
N ASP A 499 18.47 -18.39 43.18
CA ASP A 499 17.89 -18.77 41.88
C ASP A 499 16.68 -17.91 41.46
N ASN A 500 15.92 -17.41 42.44
CA ASN A 500 14.74 -16.57 42.22
C ASN A 500 15.04 -15.31 41.40
N TRP A 501 16.24 -14.72 41.55
CA TRP A 501 16.61 -13.51 40.81
C TRP A 501 16.79 -13.77 39.31
N TYR A 502 17.34 -14.94 38.94
CA TYR A 502 17.49 -15.35 37.54
C TYR A 502 16.13 -15.55 36.87
N TYR A 503 15.20 -16.21 37.57
CA TYR A 503 13.84 -16.40 37.07
C TYR A 503 13.07 -15.08 36.98
N ALA A 504 13.17 -14.21 37.99
CA ALA A 504 12.53 -12.90 37.97
C ALA A 504 13.00 -12.03 36.78
N ALA A 505 14.31 -12.01 36.51
CA ALA A 505 14.87 -11.29 35.36
C ALA A 505 14.43 -11.91 34.02
N GLY A 506 14.36 -13.24 33.93
CA GLY A 506 13.84 -13.92 32.75
C GLY A 506 12.36 -13.65 32.48
N ILE A 507 11.53 -13.59 33.53
CA ILE A 507 10.11 -13.22 33.42
C ILE A 507 9.96 -11.75 32.99
N LEU A 508 10.79 -10.85 33.54
CA LEU A 508 10.80 -9.44 33.14
C LEU A 508 11.09 -9.27 31.64
N ASN A 509 12.07 -9.99 31.11
CA ASN A 509 12.37 -10.02 29.67
C ASN A 509 11.14 -10.40 28.83
N ILE A 510 10.40 -11.44 29.24
CA ILE A 510 9.19 -11.91 28.55
C ILE A 510 8.08 -10.85 28.61
N LEU A 511 7.83 -10.26 29.79
CA LEU A 511 6.82 -9.22 29.97
C LEU A 511 7.13 -7.98 29.12
N VAL A 512 8.40 -7.59 29.02
CA VAL A 512 8.83 -6.47 28.17
C VAL A 512 8.65 -6.80 26.69
N CYS A 513 8.92 -8.03 26.25
CA CYS A 513 8.66 -8.46 24.88
C CYS A 513 7.16 -8.37 24.55
N LEU A 514 6.30 -8.87 25.43
CA LEU A 514 4.84 -8.81 25.27
C LEU A 514 4.34 -7.36 25.23
N TRP A 515 4.81 -6.52 26.16
CA TRP A 515 4.44 -5.11 26.18
C TRP A 515 4.85 -4.39 24.90
N SER A 516 6.06 -4.66 24.39
CA SER A 516 6.56 -4.07 23.15
C SER A 516 5.79 -4.56 21.92
N ALA A 517 5.38 -5.83 21.88
CA ALA A 517 4.53 -6.37 20.82
C ALA A 517 3.15 -5.69 20.78
N VAL A 518 2.52 -5.53 21.94
CA VAL A 518 1.21 -4.85 22.06
C VAL A 518 1.31 -3.38 21.64
N ASP A 519 2.37 -2.69 22.05
CA ASP A 519 2.62 -1.29 21.67
C ASP A 519 2.80 -1.15 20.14
N LEU A 520 3.51 -2.09 19.51
CA LEU A 520 3.66 -2.16 18.06
C LEU A 520 2.32 -2.38 17.36
N ILE A 521 1.48 -3.29 17.87
CA ILE A 521 0.14 -3.55 17.32
C ILE A 521 -0.73 -2.30 17.42
N ARG A 522 -0.69 -1.58 18.54
CA ARG A 522 -1.43 -0.31 18.67
C ARG A 522 -0.98 0.71 17.62
N LYS A 523 0.32 0.82 17.36
CA LYS A 523 0.86 1.68 16.30
C LYS A 523 0.43 1.22 14.91
N GLN A 524 0.52 -0.07 14.61
CA GLN A 524 0.06 -0.64 13.34
C GLN A 524 -1.44 -0.40 13.13
N ASN A 525 -2.27 -0.58 14.15
CA ASN A 525 -3.70 -0.30 14.08
C ASN A 525 -3.99 1.18 13.88
N ARG A 526 -3.15 2.06 14.44
CA ARG A 526 -3.21 3.50 14.20
C ARG A 526 -2.77 3.87 12.77
N LEU A 527 -1.92 3.10 12.11
CA LEU A 527 -1.62 3.32 10.67
C LEU A 527 -2.63 2.67 9.74
N ALA A 528 -3.21 1.53 10.16
CA ALA A 528 -4.29 0.83 9.46
C ALA A 528 -5.68 1.43 9.75
N SER A 529 -5.73 2.60 10.36
CA SER A 529 -6.95 3.41 10.48
C SER A 529 -6.59 4.85 10.24
N ARG A 530 -7.52 5.60 9.67
CA ARG A 530 -7.35 7.00 9.30
C ARG A 530 -8.18 7.85 10.22
N GLU A 531 -7.76 9.09 10.41
CA GLU A 531 -8.63 10.08 11.03
C GLU A 531 -9.79 10.38 10.07
N ILE A 532 -10.95 10.72 10.63
CA ILE A 532 -12.09 11.12 9.81
C ILE A 532 -11.65 12.31 8.95
N PRO A 533 -11.77 12.21 7.60
CA PRO A 533 -11.36 13.32 6.76
C PRO A 533 -12.24 14.52 7.06
N VAL A 534 -11.62 15.69 7.15
CA VAL A 534 -12.32 16.96 7.21
C VAL A 534 -12.01 17.68 5.90
N PHE A 535 -12.92 17.55 4.96
CA PHE A 535 -12.92 18.36 3.76
C PHE A 535 -13.33 19.76 4.20
N THR A 536 -12.37 20.68 4.22
CA THR A 536 -12.70 22.08 4.46
C THR A 536 -13.74 22.47 3.42
N MET A 537 -14.89 22.96 3.89
CA MET A 537 -15.88 23.56 3.00
C MET A 537 -15.18 24.72 2.29
N LYS A 538 -14.62 24.49 1.09
CA LYS A 538 -14.21 25.57 0.18
C LYS A 538 -15.49 26.19 -0.37
N ARG A 539 -16.20 26.90 0.50
CA ARG A 539 -17.27 27.89 0.27
C ARG A 539 -17.86 28.30 1.63
N GLY A 540 -17.02 28.96 2.44
CA GLY A 540 -17.52 30.00 3.32
C GLY A 540 -17.55 31.29 2.51
N GLY A 541 -18.75 31.74 2.14
CA GLY A 541 -18.93 33.13 1.72
C GLY A 541 -18.81 34.03 2.95
N GLN A 542 -17.67 34.71 3.05
CA GLN A 542 -17.38 36.05 3.59
C GLN A 542 -16.01 36.36 2.97
N GLU A 543 -15.82 37.22 1.98
CA GLU A 543 -16.37 38.55 1.67
C GLU A 543 -16.78 38.70 0.20
#